data_AF-A0A6B1DMN8-F1
#
_entry.id   AF-A0A6B1DMN8-F1
#
_cell.length_a   1.000
_cell.length_b   1.000
_cell.length_c   1.000
_cell.angle_alpha   90.00
_cell.angle_beta   90.00
_cell.angle_gamma   90.00
#
_symmetry.space_group_name_H-M   'P 1'
#
loop_
_entity.id
_entity.type
_entity.pdbx_description
1 polymer ?
#
loop_
_entity_poly.entity_id
_entity_poly.type
_entity_poly.pdbx_seq_one_letter_code
_entity_poly.pdbx_strand_id
1 'polypeptide(L)'
;MHRYMQLIRAILEYCTEQDEPTIQTADVVQAIAKRGTHDEKVVLYHVDLCIEAGYLALARPRSRRCIRVTWQGHEQLTEAADE
;
A
#
# COMPACT_ATOMS: atom_id res chain seq x y z
N MET A 1 -13.53 6.22 -9.56
CA MET A 1 -12.53 6.90 -8.72
C MET A 1 -12.69 6.60 -7.23
N HIS A 2 -13.89 6.67 -6.64
CA HIS A 2 -14.05 6.53 -5.18
C HIS A 2 -13.54 5.19 -4.60
N ARG A 3 -13.85 4.05 -5.23
CA ARG A 3 -13.33 2.72 -4.82
C ARG A 3 -11.81 2.55 -5.03
N TYR A 4 -11.25 3.27 -6.00
CA TYR A 4 -9.83 3.23 -6.31
C TYR A 4 -9.02 3.95 -5.22
N MET A 5 -9.47 5.15 -4.82
CA MET A 5 -8.84 5.91 -3.74
C MET A 5 -8.96 5.20 -2.39
N GLN A 6 -10.07 4.50 -2.12
CA GLN A 6 -10.24 3.70 -0.90
C GLN A 6 -9.20 2.58 -0.79
N LEU A 7 -8.86 1.92 -1.89
CA LEU A 7 -7.90 0.82 -1.88
C LEU A 7 -6.46 1.32 -1.70
N ILE A 8 -6.11 2.44 -2.35
CA ILE A 8 -4.82 3.13 -2.12
C ILE A 8 -4.68 3.50 -0.65
N ARG A 9 -5.70 4.13 -0.08
CA ARG A 9 -5.73 4.53 1.33
C ARG A 9 -5.57 3.32 2.26
N ALA A 10 -6.34 2.26 2.06
CA ALA A 10 -6.24 1.05 2.87
C ALA A 10 -4.84 0.39 2.80
N ILE A 11 -4.20 0.38 1.63
CA ILE A 11 -2.83 -0.11 1.46
C ILE A 11 -1.85 0.74 2.27
N LEU A 12 -1.93 2.07 2.15
CA LEU A 12 -1.04 2.98 2.85
C LEU A 12 -1.24 2.92 4.36
N GLU A 13 -2.49 2.96 4.84
CA GLU A 13 -2.85 2.84 6.26
C GLU A 13 -2.28 1.55 6.86
N TYR A 14 -2.53 0.40 6.22
CA TYR A 14 -2.00 -0.88 6.69
C TYR A 14 -0.47 -0.87 6.76
N CYS A 15 0.20 -0.26 5.79
CA CYS A 15 1.66 -0.18 5.79
C CYS A 15 2.19 0.76 6.88
N THR A 16 1.47 1.84 7.21
CA THR A 16 1.85 2.76 8.28
C THR A 16 1.56 2.23 9.68
N GLU A 17 0.57 1.33 9.83
CA GLU A 17 0.23 0.68 11.09
C GLU A 17 1.23 -0.40 11.52
N GLN A 18 2.13 -0.84 10.63
CA GLN A 18 3.12 -1.85 10.99
C GLN A 18 4.28 -1.20 11.75
N ASP A 19 4.74 -1.86 12.83
CA ASP A 19 5.94 -1.47 13.57
C ASP A 19 7.24 -1.65 12.76
N GLU A 20 7.17 -2.43 11.67
CA GLU A 20 8.30 -2.74 10.80
C GLU A 20 8.46 -1.68 9.69
N PRO A 21 9.65 -1.09 9.49
CA PRO A 21 9.90 -0.07 8.47
C PRO A 21 9.83 -0.61 7.04
N THR A 22 9.71 -1.93 6.87
CA THR A 22 9.60 -2.57 5.57
C THR A 22 8.75 -3.83 5.68
N ILE A 23 7.77 -3.97 4.80
CA ILE A 23 6.76 -5.03 4.85
C ILE A 23 6.84 -5.85 3.57
N GLN A 24 6.61 -7.16 3.65
CA GLN A 24 6.54 -7.95 2.43
C GLN A 24 5.27 -7.61 1.67
N THR A 25 5.39 -7.42 0.35
CA THR A 25 4.24 -7.11 -0.51
C THR A 25 3.15 -8.18 -0.42
N ALA A 26 3.53 -9.44 -0.25
CA ALA A 26 2.58 -10.55 -0.07
C ALA A 26 1.71 -10.38 1.18
N ASP A 27 2.29 -9.94 2.30
CA ASP A 27 1.56 -9.75 3.56
C ASP A 27 0.53 -8.63 3.42
N VAL A 28 0.91 -7.51 2.78
CA VAL A 28 0.00 -6.40 2.46
C VAL A 28 -1.14 -6.87 1.56
N VAL A 29 -0.82 -7.58 0.48
CA VAL A 29 -1.81 -8.06 -0.49
C VAL A 29 -2.82 -8.99 0.18
N GLN A 30 -2.36 -9.96 0.96
CA GLN A 30 -3.24 -10.91 1.66
C GLN A 30 -4.11 -10.21 2.71
N ALA A 31 -3.53 -9.31 3.51
CA ALA A 31 -4.27 -8.60 4.55
C ALA A 31 -5.38 -7.73 3.96
N ILE A 32 -5.08 -6.95 2.91
CA ILE A 32 -6.03 -6.05 2.26
C ILE A 32 -7.09 -6.83 1.47
N ALA A 33 -6.70 -7.89 0.74
CA ALA A 33 -7.64 -8.77 0.04
C ALA A 33 -8.66 -9.39 1.01
N LYS A 34 -8.18 -9.90 2.15
CA LYS A 34 -9.01 -10.49 3.20
C LYS A 34 -9.93 -9.47 3.87
N ARG A 35 -9.46 -8.24 4.13
CA ARG A 35 -10.25 -7.18 4.79
C ARG A 35 -11.34 -6.61 3.87
N GLY A 36 -11.03 -6.41 2.57
CA GLY A 36 -11.94 -5.74 1.63
C GLY A 36 -12.74 -6.66 0.72
N THR A 37 -12.58 -7.99 0.82
CA THR A 37 -13.11 -8.96 -0.16
C THR A 37 -12.66 -8.65 -1.59
N HIS A 38 -11.40 -8.23 -1.73
CA HIS A 38 -10.79 -7.92 -3.02
C HIS A 38 -10.00 -9.12 -3.54
N ASP A 39 -9.92 -9.27 -4.87
CA ASP A 39 -9.01 -10.23 -5.48
C ASP A 39 -7.55 -9.78 -5.24
N GLU A 40 -6.69 -10.71 -4.82
CA GLU A 40 -5.27 -10.43 -4.55
C GLU A 40 -4.56 -9.78 -5.74
N LYS A 41 -4.92 -10.12 -6.98
CA LYS A 41 -4.35 -9.50 -8.18
C LYS A 41 -4.73 -8.04 -8.30
N VAL A 42 -5.96 -7.68 -7.92
CA VAL A 42 -6.42 -6.29 -7.91
C VAL A 42 -5.65 -5.51 -6.86
N VAL A 43 -5.47 -6.08 -5.66
CA VAL A 43 -4.69 -5.42 -4.61
C VAL A 43 -3.24 -5.26 -5.02
N LEU A 44 -2.61 -6.30 -5.58
CA LEU A 44 -1.23 -6.24 -6.08
C LEU A 44 -1.06 -5.17 -7.15
N TYR A 45 -2.00 -5.07 -8.09
CA TYR A 45 -2.01 -4.00 -9.09
C TYR A 45 -2.03 -2.60 -8.45
N HIS A 46 -2.80 -2.40 -7.37
CA HIS A 46 -2.81 -1.10 -6.68
C HIS A 46 -1.54 -0.85 -5.87
N VAL A 47 -0.91 -1.89 -5.33
CA VAL A 47 0.42 -1.76 -4.72
C VAL A 47 1.44 -1.32 -5.77
N ASP A 48 1.39 -1.87 -6.99
CA ASP A 48 2.26 -1.46 -8.09
C ASP A 48 2.04 0.01 -8.47
N LEU A 49 0.78 0.45 -8.60
CA LEU A 49 0.45 1.85 -8.86
C LEU A 49 0.94 2.78 -7.74
N CYS A 50 0.83 2.37 -6.47
CA CYS A 50 1.38 3.15 -5.36
C CYS A 50 2.91 3.28 -5.42
N ILE A 51 3.61 2.30 -6.01
CA ILE A 51 5.06 2.39 -6.22
C ILE A 51 5.37 3.32 -7.39
N GLU A 52 4.66 3.21 -8.50
CA GLU A 52 4.81 4.09 -9.66
C GLU A 52 4.53 5.55 -9.33
N ALA A 53 3.53 5.81 -8.48
CA ALA A 53 3.16 7.14 -8.00
C ALA A 53 4.13 7.69 -6.93
N GLY A 54 5.07 6.88 -6.45
CA GLY A 54 6.06 7.28 -5.44
C GLY A 54 5.58 7.21 -3.99
N TYR A 55 4.36 6.73 -3.72
CA TYR A 55 3.84 6.55 -2.35
C TYR A 55 4.49 5.39 -1.61
N LEU A 56 4.93 4.37 -2.35
CA LEU A 56 5.65 3.21 -1.85
C LEU A 56 7.01 3.10 -2.55
N ALA A 57 8.03 2.64 -1.82
CA ALA A 57 9.34 2.34 -2.38
C ALA A 57 9.68 0.86 -2.22
N LEU A 58 10.30 0.27 -3.24
CA LEU A 58 10.88 -1.06 -3.15
C LEU A 58 12.13 -1.03 -2.26
N ALA A 59 12.12 -1.81 -1.19
CA ALA A 59 13.28 -1.99 -0.32
C ALA A 59 14.13 -3.20 -0.74
N ARG A 60 13.52 -4.25 -1.28
CA ARG A 60 14.21 -5.45 -1.81
C ARG A 60 13.46 -6.03 -3.03
N PRO A 61 14.10 -6.11 -4.22
CA PRO A 61 13.39 -6.52 -5.44
C PRO A 61 13.49 -8.01 -5.83
N ARG A 62 14.39 -8.82 -5.23
CA ARG A 62 14.82 -10.09 -5.85
C ARG A 62 14.20 -11.41 -5.36
N SER A 63 13.76 -11.53 -4.11
CA SER A 63 13.26 -12.83 -3.58
C SER A 63 12.12 -12.72 -2.58
N ARG A 64 12.09 -11.64 -1.81
CA ARG A 64 10.94 -11.20 -1.04
C ARG A 64 10.74 -9.74 -1.40
N ARG A 65 9.75 -9.47 -2.24
CA ARG A 65 9.41 -8.10 -2.62
C ARG A 65 8.96 -7.41 -1.34
N CYS A 66 9.77 -6.47 -0.87
CA CYS A 66 9.44 -5.70 0.31
C CYS A 66 9.26 -4.23 -0.06
N ILE A 67 8.27 -3.61 0.55
CA ILE A 67 7.87 -2.22 0.32
C ILE A 67 7.94 -1.43 1.62
N ARG A 68 8.10 -0.12 1.50
CA ARG A 68 7.98 0.83 2.60
C ARG A 68 7.21 2.05 2.14
N VAL A 69 6.51 2.70 3.06
CA VAL A 69 5.84 3.98 2.79
C VAL A 69 6.90 5.08 2.65
N THR A 70 6.74 5.92 1.64
CA THR A 70 7.59 7.10 1.44
C THR A 70 7.00 8.30 2.16
N TRP A 71 7.78 9.39 2.26
CA TRP A 71 7.25 10.66 2.76
C TRP A 71 5.98 11.11 2.01
N GLN A 72 6.00 11.02 0.68
CA GLN A 72 4.85 11.35 -0.17
C GLN A 72 3.64 10.45 0.11
N GLY A 73 3.86 9.17 0.42
CA GLY A 73 2.79 8.26 0.82
C GLY A 73 2.16 8.63 2.17
N HIS A 74 2.96 9.16 3.11
CA HIS A 74 2.44 9.71 4.36
C HIS A 74 1.64 11.00 4.13
N GLU A 75 2.13 11.92 3.31
CA GLU A 75 1.40 13.16 2.96
C GLU A 75 0.04 12.85 2.31
N GLN A 76 -0.01 11.86 1.42
CA GLN A 76 -1.25 11.41 0.78
C GLN A 76 -2.31 10.90 1.78
N LEU A 77 -1.90 10.35 2.93
CA LEU A 77 -2.80 9.96 4.01
C LEU A 77 -3.31 11.16 4.81
N THR A 78 -2.46 12.17 5.02
CA THR A 78 -2.80 13.38 5.79
C THR A 78 -3.72 14.30 4.99
N GLU A 79 -3.44 14.55 3.71
CA GLU A 79 -4.30 15.39 2.86
C GLU A 79 -5.72 14.81 2.71
N ALA A 80 -5.86 13.48 2.70
CA ALA A 80 -7.15 12.79 2.63
C ALA A 80 -7.91 12.71 3.98
N ALA A 81 -7.34 13.25 5.07
CA ALA A 81 -8.00 13.33 6.38
C ALA A 81 -8.63 14.72 6.64
N ASP A 82 -8.20 15.74 5.89
CA ASP A 82 -8.66 17.13 6.01
C ASP A 82 -9.77 17.51 5.00
N GLU A 83 -10.13 16.61 4.07
CA GLU A 83 -11.29 16.70 3.16
C GLU A 83 -12.53 15.95 3.69
#